data_AF-A0A0M3AWH7-F1
#
_entry.id   AF-A0A0M3AWH7-F1
#
_cell.length_a   1.000
_cell.length_b   1.000
_cell.length_c   1.000
_cell.angle_alpha   90.00
_cell.angle_beta   90.00
_cell.angle_gamma   90.00
#
_symmetry.space_group_name_H-M   'P 1'
#
loop_
_entity.id
_entity.type
_entity.pdbx_description
1 polymer ?
#
loop_
_entity_poly.entity_id
_entity_poly.type
_entity_poly.pdbx_seq_one_letter_code
_entity_poly.pdbx_strand_id
1 'polypeptide(L)'
;MSSASKNHSSKSGEYDADLDDWTPVYSTACFDPARPQVRLVGLISNDRRQRFPDGRSVCTSTVRSSPSAIAEGAIVRTDNTRYRLLKRSTRIAFVTD
;
A
#
# COMPACT_ATOMS: atom_id res chain seq x y z
N MET A 1 26.72 -10.20 22.85
CA MET A 1 26.68 -10.01 21.38
C MET A 1 25.46 -9.16 21.07
N SER A 2 25.68 -7.88 20.76
CA SER A 2 24.64 -6.86 20.70
C SER A 2 23.89 -6.89 19.36
N SER A 3 22.58 -7.01 19.43
CA SER A 3 21.67 -7.00 18.28
C SER A 3 21.70 -5.63 17.59
N ALA A 4 22.20 -5.59 16.35
CA ALA A 4 22.15 -4.40 15.52
C ALA A 4 20.71 -4.15 15.06
N SER A 5 19.99 -3.29 15.79
CA SER A 5 18.74 -2.71 15.32
C SER A 5 19.07 -1.76 14.17
N LYS A 6 18.82 -2.20 12.93
CA LYS A 6 18.89 -1.34 11.76
C LYS A 6 17.79 -0.28 11.86
N ASN A 7 18.16 0.90 12.38
CA ASN A 7 17.34 2.10 12.29
C ASN A 7 17.21 2.48 10.81
N HIS A 8 16.14 2.04 10.16
CA HIS A 8 15.64 2.66 8.94
C HIS A 8 15.14 4.06 9.31
N SER A 9 16.05 5.02 9.30
CA SER A 9 15.72 6.46 9.29
C SER A 9 14.87 6.71 8.06
N SER A 10 13.55 6.70 8.25
CA SER A 10 12.60 7.04 7.21
C SER A 10 12.75 8.54 7.00
N LYS A 11 13.41 8.95 5.90
CA LYS A 11 13.49 10.36 5.52
C LYS A 11 12.07 10.94 5.53
N SER A 12 11.84 11.95 6.35
CA SER A 12 10.60 12.71 6.36
C SER A 12 10.40 13.36 4.99
N GLY A 13 9.60 12.70 4.14
CA GLY A 13 9.24 13.18 2.79
C GLY A 13 9.07 12.09 1.72
N GLU A 14 9.37 10.83 2.05
CA GLU A 14 9.35 9.76 1.06
C GLU A 14 7.94 9.23 0.72
N TYR A 15 7.00 9.34 1.67
CA TYR A 15 5.61 8.88 1.54
C TYR A 15 4.61 9.91 2.11
N ASP A 16 3.35 9.79 1.69
CA ASP A 16 2.27 10.70 2.03
C ASP A 16 1.38 10.15 3.17
N ALA A 17 1.21 8.83 3.24
CA ALA A 17 0.41 8.15 4.25
C ALA A 17 0.93 6.74 4.56
N ASP A 18 0.54 6.18 5.70
CA ASP A 18 0.73 4.78 6.05
C ASP A 18 -0.50 3.96 5.64
N LEU A 19 -0.27 2.73 5.17
CA LEU A 19 -1.32 1.77 4.85
C LEU A 19 -1.04 0.47 5.62
N ASP A 20 -1.93 0.13 6.56
CA ASP A 20 -1.85 -1.06 7.42
C ASP A 20 -2.96 -2.06 7.09
N ASP A 21 -2.82 -3.29 7.59
CA ASP A 21 -3.74 -4.41 7.33
C ASP A 21 -4.14 -4.50 5.85
N TRP A 22 -3.16 -4.39 4.96
CA TRP A 22 -3.42 -4.19 3.53
C TRP A 22 -3.45 -5.50 2.75
N THR A 23 -4.31 -5.57 1.74
CA THR A 23 -4.44 -6.70 0.82
C THR A 23 -4.38 -6.23 -0.63
N PRO A 24 -3.57 -6.87 -1.48
CA PRO A 24 -3.58 -6.59 -2.91
C PRO A 24 -4.84 -7.16 -3.56
N VAL A 25 -5.55 -6.30 -4.29
CA VAL A 25 -6.69 -6.64 -5.13
C VAL A 25 -6.24 -6.55 -6.58
N TYR A 26 -6.26 -7.68 -7.26
CA TYR A 26 -5.93 -7.79 -8.68
C TYR A 26 -7.20 -7.62 -9.49
N SER A 27 -7.28 -6.58 -10.32
CA SER A 27 -8.35 -6.41 -11.27
C SER A 27 -7.86 -6.80 -12.67
N THR A 28 -8.62 -7.68 -13.30
CA THR A 28 -8.52 -8.01 -14.74
C THR A 28 -9.50 -7.19 -15.58
N ALA A 29 -10.22 -6.22 -14.98
CA ALA A 29 -11.28 -5.45 -15.64
C ALA A 29 -10.76 -4.46 -16.70
N CYS A 30 -9.44 -4.31 -16.83
CA CYS A 30 -8.87 -3.73 -18.03
C CYS A 30 -8.77 -4.85 -19.05
N PHE A 31 -9.42 -4.69 -20.20
CA PHE A 31 -9.50 -5.61 -21.36
C PHE A 31 -8.16 -6.18 -21.90
N ASP A 32 -7.04 -6.00 -21.19
CA ASP A 32 -5.74 -6.62 -21.41
C ASP A 32 -5.37 -7.55 -20.23
N PRO A 33 -5.64 -8.87 -20.33
CA PRO A 33 -5.25 -9.84 -19.30
C PRO A 33 -3.72 -9.97 -19.13
N ALA A 34 -2.91 -9.42 -20.04
CA ALA A 34 -1.46 -9.39 -19.89
C ALA A 34 -0.97 -8.29 -18.92
N ARG A 35 -1.85 -7.38 -18.48
CA ARG A 35 -1.51 -6.26 -17.58
C ARG A 35 -2.46 -6.19 -16.38
N PRO A 36 -2.36 -7.12 -15.43
CA PRO A 36 -3.18 -7.08 -14.23
C PRO A 36 -2.94 -5.78 -13.47
N GLN A 37 -4.00 -5.03 -13.20
CA GLN A 37 -3.92 -3.83 -12.36
C GLN A 37 -4.02 -4.23 -10.90
N VAL A 38 -3.06 -3.78 -10.09
CA VAL A 38 -3.09 -4.02 -8.64
C VAL A 38 -3.58 -2.77 -7.94
N ARG A 39 -4.54 -2.92 -7.04
CA ARG A 39 -4.93 -1.93 -6.05
C ARG A 39 -4.70 -2.48 -4.66
N LEU A 40 -4.59 -1.63 -3.66
CA LEU A 40 -4.48 -2.05 -2.28
C LEU A 40 -5.74 -1.63 -1.53
N VAL A 41 -6.28 -2.54 -0.73
CA VAL A 41 -7.31 -2.21 0.26
C VAL A 41 -6.69 -2.34 1.63
N GLY A 42 -6.82 -1.33 2.49
CA GLY A 42 -6.21 -1.35 3.82
C GLY A 42 -6.66 -0.17 4.68
N LEU A 43 -6.17 -0.12 5.92
CA LEU A 43 -6.43 0.95 6.87
C LEU A 43 -5.41 2.07 6.69
N ILE A 44 -5.88 3.29 6.44
CA ILE A 44 -4.99 4.44 6.30
C ILE A 44 -4.70 5.07 7.65
N SER A 45 -3.45 5.47 7.88
CA SER A 45 -3.08 6.30 9.03
C SER A 45 -1.96 7.28 8.65
N ASN A 46 -1.65 8.22 9.55
CA ASN A 46 -0.59 9.21 9.37
C ASN A 46 -0.65 9.94 8.01
N ASP A 47 -1.86 10.22 7.50
CA ASP A 47 -2.03 10.91 6.22
C ASP A 47 -1.62 12.37 6.35
N ARG A 48 -0.44 12.68 5.86
CA ARG A 48 0.17 14.02 5.93
C ARG A 48 -0.60 15.04 5.12
N ARG A 49 -1.43 14.60 4.18
CA ARG A 49 -2.30 15.45 3.36
C ARG A 49 -3.69 15.65 3.97
N GLN A 50 -3.97 15.05 5.13
CA GLN A 50 -5.24 15.18 5.88
C GLN A 50 -6.50 14.90 5.04
N ARG A 51 -6.41 14.00 4.06
CA ARG A 51 -7.53 13.62 3.18
C ARG A 51 -8.47 12.64 3.87
N PHE A 52 -7.94 11.87 4.83
CA PHE A 52 -8.69 10.85 5.57
C PHE A 52 -8.51 11.06 7.08
N PRO A 53 -9.24 12.01 7.69
CA PRO A 53 -9.08 12.35 9.09
C PRO A 53 -9.44 11.21 10.07
N ASP A 54 -10.23 10.23 9.62
CA ASP A 54 -10.86 9.24 10.50
C ASP A 54 -10.19 7.85 10.48
N GLY A 55 -9.05 7.69 9.79
CA GLY A 55 -8.31 6.42 9.75
C GLY A 55 -9.11 5.25 9.14
N ARG A 56 -9.88 5.51 8.09
CA ARG A 56 -10.81 4.53 7.49
C ARG A 56 -10.10 3.49 6.62
N SER A 57 -10.81 2.40 6.34
CA SER A 57 -10.46 1.51 5.24
C SER A 57 -10.57 2.25 3.90
N VAL A 58 -9.54 2.16 3.07
CA VAL A 58 -9.45 2.77 1.75
C VAL A 58 -9.15 1.72 0.70
N CYS A 59 -9.69 1.90 -0.50
CA CYS A 59 -9.21 1.24 -1.70
C CYS A 59 -8.38 2.25 -2.49
N THR A 60 -7.11 1.95 -2.75
CA THR A 60 -6.22 2.85 -3.46
C THR A 60 -6.55 2.91 -4.96
N SER A 61 -6.06 3.95 -5.63
CA SER A 61 -5.89 3.89 -7.08
C SER A 61 -4.84 2.84 -7.47
N THR A 62 -4.70 2.57 -8.77
CA THR A 62 -3.80 1.55 -9.30
C THR A 62 -2.35 1.81 -8.84
N VAL A 63 -1.71 0.75 -8.33
CA VAL A 63 -0.30 0.75 -7.97
C VAL A 63 0.51 0.81 -9.25
N ARG A 64 1.43 1.78 -9.30
CA ARG A 64 2.36 2.01 -10.41
C ARG A 64 3.73 1.40 -10.16
N SER A 65 4.04 1.07 -8.92
CA SER A 65 5.22 0.27 -8.58
C SER A 65 5.10 -1.15 -9.14
N SER A 66 6.24 -1.79 -9.42
CA SER A 66 6.28 -3.22 -9.76
C SER A 66 5.52 -4.05 -8.70
N PRO A 67 4.78 -5.10 -9.07
CA PRO A 67 4.15 -6.01 -8.09
C PRO A 67 5.15 -6.60 -7.09
N SER A 68 6.39 -6.83 -7.51
CA SER A 68 7.47 -7.31 -6.62
C SER A 68 7.91 -6.29 -5.56
N ALA A 69 7.56 -5.02 -5.73
CA ALA A 69 7.81 -3.96 -4.76
C ALA A 69 6.68 -3.81 -3.72
N ILE A 70 5.59 -4.58 -3.83
CA ILE A 70 4.48 -4.58 -2.87
C ILE A 70 4.85 -5.52 -1.71
N ALA A 71 5.54 -4.97 -0.73
CA ALA A 71 6.01 -5.69 0.45
C ALA A 71 5.86 -4.86 1.72
N GLU A 72 5.83 -5.51 2.88
CA GLU A 72 5.84 -4.81 4.17
C GLU A 72 7.09 -3.93 4.31
N GLY A 73 6.90 -2.73 4.86
CA GLY A 73 7.93 -1.69 4.97
C GLY A 73 8.22 -0.94 3.66
N ALA A 74 7.75 -1.42 2.51
CA ALA A 74 8.01 -0.77 1.23
C ALA A 74 7.18 0.50 1.03
N ILE A 75 7.64 1.38 0.15
CA ILE A 75 6.89 2.53 -0.30
C ILE A 75 6.37 2.26 -1.71
N VAL A 76 5.05 2.27 -1.85
CA VAL A 76 4.38 2.07 -3.12
C VAL A 76 3.82 3.37 -3.67
N ARG A 77 3.96 3.55 -4.99
CA ARG A 77 3.39 4.69 -5.70
C ARG A 77 2.07 4.29 -6.32
N THR A 78 1.07 5.10 -6.09
CA THR A 78 -0.20 5.09 -6.81
C THR A 78 -0.31 6.38 -7.62
N ASP A 79 -1.36 6.54 -8.44
CA ASP A 79 -1.55 7.74 -9.27
C ASP A 79 -1.35 9.07 -8.52
N ASN A 80 -1.89 9.18 -7.31
CA ASN A 80 -1.94 10.46 -6.59
C ASN A 80 -1.29 10.43 -5.20
N THR A 81 -0.76 9.28 -4.79
CA THR A 81 -0.32 9.05 -3.40
C THR A 81 0.83 8.06 -3.32
N ARG A 82 1.72 8.30 -2.37
CA ARG A 82 2.75 7.38 -1.91
C ARG A 82 2.36 6.80 -0.56
N TYR A 83 2.24 5.48 -0.48
CA TYR A 83 1.92 4.79 0.76
C TYR A 83 3.14 4.04 1.26
N ARG A 84 3.45 4.17 2.56
CA ARG A 84 4.31 3.21 3.24
C ARG A 84 3.45 2.05 3.71
N LEU A 85 3.81 0.84 3.28
CA LEU A 85 3.12 -0.38 3.63
C LEU A 85 3.58 -0.84 5.01
N LEU A 86 2.65 -0.97 5.94
CA LEU A 86 2.89 -1.54 7.26
C LEU A 86 2.63 -3.04 7.17
N LYS A 87 1.71 -3.60 7.98
CA LYS A 87 1.44 -5.04 7.96
C LYS A 87 0.52 -5.41 6.81
N ARG A 88 0.86 -6.49 6.13
CA ARG A 88 -0.02 -7.13 5.16
C ARG A 88 -1.11 -7.89 5.91
N SER A 89 -2.34 -7.83 5.41
CA SER A 89 -3.41 -8.63 5.96
C SER A 89 -3.13 -10.12 5.76
N THR A 90 -3.47 -10.92 6.77
CA THR A 90 -3.48 -12.38 6.67
C THR A 90 -4.78 -12.90 6.05
N ARG A 91 -5.76 -12.02 5.83
CA ARG A 91 -7.04 -12.36 5.22
C ARG A 91 -6.93 -12.33 3.71
N ILE A 92 -7.28 -13.44 3.06
CA ILE A 92 -7.39 -13.48 1.60
C ILE A 92 -8.73 -12.85 1.22
N ALA A 93 -8.69 -11.64 0.66
CA ALA A 93 -9.87 -11.01 0.08
C ALA A 93 -9.95 -11.37 -1.40
N PHE A 94 -10.97 -12.13 -1.79
CA PHE A 94 -11.36 -12.29 -3.19
C PHE A 94 -12.43 -11.24 -3.48
N VAL A 95 -12.18 -10.38 -4.46
CA VAL A 95 -13.22 -9.54 -5.04
C VAL A 95 -13.83 -10.36 -6.17
N THR A 96 -15.01 -10.94 -5.92
CA THR A 96 -15.89 -11.43 -6.99
C THR A 96 -16.54 -10.22 -7.64
N ASP A 97 -16.35 -10.07 -8.95
CA ASP A 97 -17.07 -9.11 -9.80
C ASP A 97 -18.59 -9.36 -9.72
#